data_AF-A0A821Y6N4-F1
#
_entry.id   AF-A0A821Y6N4-F1
#
_cell.length_a   1.000
_cell.length_b   1.000
_cell.length_c   1.000
_cell.angle_alpha   90.00
_cell.angle_beta   90.00
_cell.angle_gamma   90.00
#
_symmetry.space_group_name_H-M   'P 1'
#
loop_
_entity.id
_entity.type
_entity.pdbx_description
1 polymer ?
#
loop_
_entity_poly.entity_id
_entity_poly.type
_entity_poly.pdbx_seq_one_letter_code
_entity_poly.pdbx_strand_id
1 'polypeptide(L)'
;QTIKMDIVGTITRLPTLFFGASPCDDSFADRLSYKYTVLMLALFAILVTSKQFGTKHIQCWVPAQFTKNYEEYVNDICWVSNTYYIPLEQKVPTLEHERRQNELRYYQWIPFILILQAFGFYFPHIVWRSLSRRSGIDVRDIVDAAIHYKSVDVATQDDKHKNELMEYIVEAIDKYVDDPRRQVEERRQSISLKYVLLTICICLGKYLGNYLIIVYFTTKALFIANAVCQIFLLNLFLGQEFHLFGIQVLKRILQGRGKLKRKKFSCWC
;
A
#
# COMPACT_ATOMS: atom_id res chain seq x y z
N GLN A 1 -28.67 25.55 12.93
CA GLN A 1 -28.06 25.30 11.60
C GLN A 1 -27.11 24.13 11.74
N THR A 2 -27.51 22.97 11.23
CA THR A 2 -26.78 21.71 11.34
C THR A 2 -25.59 21.74 10.39
N ILE A 3 -24.38 21.67 10.95
CA ILE A 3 -23.16 21.36 10.20
C ILE A 3 -23.36 19.93 9.66
N LYS A 4 -23.92 19.80 8.45
CA LYS A 4 -23.70 18.61 7.63
C LYS A 4 -22.22 18.68 7.28
N MET A 5 -21.38 18.09 8.14
CA MET A 5 -20.05 17.68 7.72
C MET A 5 -20.28 16.78 6.52
N ASP A 6 -20.01 17.27 5.32
CA ASP A 6 -19.95 16.45 4.12
C ASP A 6 -18.79 15.48 4.32
N ILE A 7 -19.03 14.41 5.06
CA ILE A 7 -18.04 13.37 5.36
C ILE A 7 -17.49 12.84 4.04
N VAL A 8 -18.33 12.74 3.01
CA VAL A 8 -17.93 12.37 1.65
C VAL A 8 -16.98 13.41 1.04
N GLY A 9 -17.28 14.71 1.22
CA GLY A 9 -16.41 15.81 0.78
C GLY A 9 -15.06 15.84 1.52
N THR A 10 -15.07 15.55 2.81
CA THR A 10 -13.85 15.46 3.62
C THR A 10 -13.03 14.23 3.24
N ILE A 11 -13.65 13.05 3.10
CA ILE A 11 -12.98 11.79 2.70
C ILE A 11 -12.39 11.91 1.28
N THR A 12 -13.05 12.62 0.37
CA THR A 12 -12.52 12.82 -0.99
C THR A 12 -11.37 13.84 -1.04
N ARG A 13 -11.37 14.86 -0.16
CA ARG A 13 -10.32 15.89 -0.08
C ARG A 13 -9.11 15.51 0.77
N LEU A 14 -9.25 14.56 1.69
CA LEU A 14 -8.19 14.14 2.61
C LEU A 14 -6.97 13.52 1.89
N PRO A 15 -7.13 12.60 0.91
CA PRO A 15 -6.01 12.09 0.11
C PRO A 15 -5.27 13.19 -0.65
N THR A 16 -5.99 14.19 -1.18
CA THR A 16 -5.39 15.32 -1.89
C THR A 16 -4.67 16.30 -0.97
N LEU A 17 -5.08 16.41 0.30
CA LEU A 17 -4.36 17.20 1.30
C LEU A 17 -3.03 16.55 1.70
N PHE A 18 -3.02 15.23 1.91
CA PHE A 18 -1.81 14.51 2.37
C PHE A 18 -0.81 14.22 1.25
N PHE A 19 -1.29 13.85 0.06
CA PHE A 19 -0.45 13.43 -1.07
C PHE A 19 -0.44 14.44 -2.23
N GLY A 20 -1.04 15.62 -2.05
CA GLY A 20 -1.20 16.62 -3.10
C GLY A 20 -2.23 16.24 -4.16
N ALA A 21 -2.46 17.15 -5.10
CA ALA A 21 -3.28 16.88 -6.29
C ALA A 21 -2.72 15.66 -7.05
N SER A 22 -3.61 14.85 -7.64
CA SER A 22 -3.16 13.72 -8.46
C SER A 22 -2.66 14.24 -9.80
N PRO A 23 -1.41 13.92 -10.18
CA PRO A 23 -0.92 14.21 -11.51
C PRO A 23 -1.88 13.68 -12.58
N CYS A 24 -2.11 14.47 -13.62
CA CYS A 24 -3.11 14.16 -14.65
C CYS A 24 -2.73 12.96 -15.54
N ASP A 25 -1.49 12.51 -15.48
CA ASP A 25 -0.94 11.34 -16.19
C ASP A 25 -1.27 10.00 -15.51
N ASP A 26 -1.70 9.99 -14.25
CA ASP A 26 -1.93 8.74 -13.50
C ASP A 26 -3.28 8.08 -13.81
N SER A 27 -3.25 6.76 -14.07
CA SER A 27 -4.46 5.94 -14.22
C SER A 27 -5.26 5.88 -12.90
N PHE A 28 -6.60 5.74 -12.99
CA PHE A 28 -7.45 5.64 -11.79
C PHE A 28 -7.02 4.51 -10.85
N ALA A 29 -6.65 3.35 -11.40
CA ALA A 29 -6.17 2.20 -10.64
C ALA A 29 -4.92 2.52 -9.79
N ASP A 30 -3.98 3.31 -10.32
CA ASP A 30 -2.78 3.67 -9.58
C ASP A 30 -3.13 4.58 -8.41
N ARG A 31 -3.97 5.60 -8.66
CA ARG A 31 -4.44 6.53 -7.63
C ARG A 31 -5.12 5.78 -6.49
N LEU A 32 -5.94 4.78 -6.80
CA LEU A 32 -6.57 3.90 -5.82
C LEU A 32 -5.51 3.25 -4.91
N SER A 33 -4.48 2.65 -5.51
CA SER A 33 -3.40 2.00 -4.76
C SER A 33 -2.57 3.00 -3.96
N TYR A 34 -1.79 3.89 -4.59
CA TYR A 34 -0.77 4.65 -3.86
C TYR A 34 -1.32 5.79 -2.98
N LYS A 35 -2.53 6.31 -3.25
CA LYS A 35 -3.17 7.34 -2.40
C LYS A 35 -4.20 6.76 -1.46
N TYR A 36 -5.25 6.15 -2.01
CA TYR A 36 -6.42 5.78 -1.19
C TYR A 36 -6.12 4.59 -0.30
N THR A 37 -5.52 3.51 -0.80
CA THR A 37 -5.21 2.34 0.05
C THR A 37 -4.14 2.67 1.09
N VAL A 38 -3.10 3.44 0.74
CA VAL A 38 -2.07 3.89 1.70
C VAL A 38 -2.68 4.75 2.80
N LEU A 39 -3.54 5.71 2.45
CA LEU A 39 -4.23 6.55 3.43
C LEU A 39 -5.13 5.70 4.35
N MET A 40 -5.90 4.78 3.77
CA MET A 40 -6.78 3.90 4.55
C MET A 40 -5.97 3.03 5.52
N LEU A 41 -4.87 2.43 5.06
CA LEU A 41 -3.97 1.63 5.89
C LEU A 41 -3.32 2.47 7.00
N ALA A 42 -2.90 3.70 6.69
CA ALA A 42 -2.34 4.62 7.68
C ALA A 42 -3.38 5.02 8.74
N LEU A 43 -4.62 5.30 8.36
CA LEU A 43 -5.70 5.58 9.29
C LEU A 43 -5.98 4.37 10.19
N PHE A 44 -6.04 3.16 9.62
CA PHE A 44 -6.21 1.95 10.43
C PHE A 44 -5.02 1.70 11.35
N ALA A 45 -3.78 1.94 10.88
CA ALA A 45 -2.60 1.85 11.73
C ALA A 45 -2.70 2.80 12.93
N ILE A 46 -3.10 4.06 12.71
CA ILE A 46 -3.32 5.04 13.78
C ILE A 46 -4.43 4.60 14.73
N LEU A 47 -5.56 4.12 14.22
CA LEU A 47 -6.69 3.67 15.04
C LEU A 47 -6.33 2.47 15.92
N VAL A 48 -5.68 1.45 15.34
CA VAL A 48 -5.22 0.27 16.09
C VAL A 48 -4.18 0.68 17.12
N THR A 49 -3.23 1.52 16.74
CA THR A 49 -2.19 2.04 17.65
C THR A 49 -2.80 2.81 18.82
N SER A 50 -3.77 3.68 18.56
CA SER A 50 -4.50 4.42 19.60
C SER A 50 -5.22 3.48 20.56
N LYS A 51 -5.86 2.41 20.06
CA LYS A 51 -6.48 1.38 20.89
C LYS A 51 -5.46 0.58 21.70
N GLN A 52 -4.29 0.35 21.14
CA GLN A 52 -3.20 -0.40 21.75
C GLN A 52 -2.58 0.34 22.95
N PHE A 53 -2.52 1.68 22.91
CA PHE A 53 -1.91 2.50 23.96
C PHE A 53 -2.92 3.15 24.94
N GLY A 54 -4.20 3.33 24.54
CA GLY A 54 -5.18 4.10 25.31
C GLY A 54 -6.10 3.30 26.25
N THR A 55 -6.14 1.97 26.16
CA THR A 55 -7.07 1.12 26.92
C THR A 55 -6.40 -0.17 27.37
N LYS A 56 -6.89 -0.76 28.49
CA LYS A 56 -6.47 -2.10 28.93
C LYS A 56 -6.64 -3.08 27.75
N HIS A 57 -5.53 -3.57 27.21
CA HIS A 57 -5.46 -4.32 25.95
C HIS A 57 -6.08 -5.73 26.08
N ILE A 58 -6.11 -6.26 27.31
CA ILE A 58 -6.76 -7.51 27.67
C ILE A 58 -7.36 -7.40 29.08
N GLN A 59 -8.39 -8.18 29.33
CA GLN A 59 -9.01 -8.33 30.65
C GLN A 59 -9.05 -9.81 30.98
N CYS A 60 -8.24 -10.20 31.96
CA CYS A 60 -8.10 -11.58 32.41
C CYS A 60 -9.12 -11.88 33.49
N TRP A 61 -9.61 -13.12 33.50
CA TRP A 61 -10.40 -13.62 34.62
C TRP A 61 -9.44 -14.01 35.75
N VAL A 62 -9.32 -13.14 36.76
CA VAL A 62 -8.46 -13.34 37.92
C VAL A 62 -9.27 -13.80 39.14
N PRO A 63 -8.68 -14.53 40.09
CA PRO A 63 -9.38 -14.99 41.28
C PRO A 63 -9.65 -13.83 42.26
N ALA A 64 -10.72 -13.95 43.05
CA ALA A 64 -11.27 -12.84 43.84
C ALA A 64 -10.35 -12.32 44.97
N GLN A 65 -9.34 -13.07 45.37
CA GLN A 65 -8.35 -12.64 46.38
C GLN A 65 -7.34 -11.60 45.87
N PHE A 66 -7.28 -11.33 44.56
CA PHE A 66 -6.32 -10.38 44.00
C PHE A 66 -6.78 -8.93 44.19
N THR A 67 -5.85 -8.07 44.59
CA THR A 67 -6.07 -6.63 44.63
C THR A 67 -6.08 -6.06 43.20
N LYS A 68 -6.65 -4.86 43.02
CA LYS A 68 -6.70 -4.19 41.70
C LYS A 68 -5.33 -4.04 41.04
N ASN A 69 -4.28 -3.77 41.83
CA ASN A 69 -2.92 -3.65 41.31
C ASN A 69 -2.38 -4.98 40.78
N TYR A 70 -2.72 -6.09 41.45
CA TYR A 70 -2.36 -7.44 40.98
C TYR A 70 -3.12 -7.81 39.71
N GLU A 71 -4.39 -7.42 39.60
CA GLU A 71 -5.17 -7.61 38.38
C GLU A 71 -4.55 -6.88 37.18
N GLU A 72 -4.10 -5.63 37.36
CA GLU A 72 -3.41 -4.87 36.32
C GLU A 72 -2.08 -5.52 35.92
N TYR A 73 -1.28 -5.97 36.89
CA TYR A 73 -0.04 -6.71 36.63
C TYR A 73 -0.27 -8.00 35.84
N VAL A 74 -1.29 -8.79 36.21
CA VAL A 74 -1.63 -10.04 35.50
C VAL A 74 -2.09 -9.76 34.07
N ASN A 75 -2.86 -8.68 33.86
CA ASN A 75 -3.26 -8.26 32.51
C ASN A 75 -2.03 -7.92 31.64
N ASP A 76 -1.09 -7.13 32.15
CA ASP A 76 0.12 -6.73 31.43
C ASP A 76 1.02 -7.93 31.10
N ILE A 77 1.23 -8.83 32.07
CA ILE A 77 1.97 -10.07 31.84
C ILE A 77 1.29 -10.91 30.79
N CYS A 78 -0.04 -11.05 30.86
CA CYS A 78 -0.75 -11.89 29.92
C CYS A 78 -0.78 -11.31 28.50
N TRP A 79 -0.58 -10.01 28.36
CA TRP A 79 -0.46 -9.38 27.06
C TRP A 79 0.91 -9.52 26.42
N VAL A 80 1.96 -9.36 27.22
CA VAL A 80 3.34 -9.56 26.74
C VAL A 80 3.60 -11.03 26.47
N SER A 81 3.01 -11.91 27.30
CA SER A 81 3.03 -13.36 27.09
C SER A 81 2.08 -13.72 25.95
N ASN A 82 2.49 -14.64 25.07
CA ASN A 82 1.59 -15.09 24.00
C ASN A 82 0.41 -15.84 24.60
N THR A 83 -0.81 -15.53 24.13
CA THR A 83 -2.03 -16.24 24.53
C THR A 83 -2.36 -17.33 23.53
N TYR A 84 -2.97 -18.42 23.97
CA TYR A 84 -3.43 -19.50 23.10
C TYR A 84 -4.92 -19.77 23.33
N TYR A 85 -5.59 -20.27 22.30
CA TYR A 85 -7.00 -20.62 22.38
C TYR A 85 -7.19 -22.12 22.60
N ILE A 86 -8.05 -22.48 23.57
CA ILE A 86 -8.52 -23.85 23.81
C ILE A 86 -10.05 -23.88 23.79
N PRO A 87 -10.68 -24.87 23.14
CA PRO A 87 -12.11 -25.16 23.31
C PRO A 87 -12.46 -25.45 24.77
N LEU A 88 -13.61 -24.99 25.25
CA LEU A 88 -14.03 -25.14 26.65
C LEU A 88 -14.19 -26.62 27.07
N GLU A 89 -14.37 -27.51 26.11
CA GLU A 89 -14.62 -28.94 26.30
C GLU A 89 -13.32 -29.75 26.46
N GLN A 90 -12.16 -29.15 26.16
CA GLN A 90 -10.87 -29.83 26.17
C GLN A 90 -10.06 -29.45 27.43
N LYS A 91 -9.39 -30.44 28.04
CA LYS A 91 -8.46 -30.19 29.15
C LYS A 91 -7.25 -29.40 28.66
N VAL A 92 -6.70 -28.55 29.53
CA VAL A 92 -5.47 -27.80 29.24
C VAL A 92 -4.34 -28.81 28.92
N PRO A 93 -3.71 -28.73 27.73
CA PRO A 93 -2.67 -29.66 27.33
C PRO A 93 -1.45 -29.47 28.25
N THR A 94 -0.91 -30.59 28.74
CA THR A 94 0.30 -30.60 29.58
C THR A 94 1.58 -30.50 28.76
N LEU A 95 1.53 -30.86 27.46
CA LEU A 95 2.67 -30.75 26.56
C LEU A 95 2.81 -29.31 26.03
N GLU A 96 3.95 -28.70 26.30
CA GLU A 96 4.24 -27.31 25.93
C GLU A 96 4.32 -27.08 24.41
N HIS A 97 4.63 -28.11 23.64
CA HIS A 97 4.66 -28.04 22.18
C HIS A 97 3.29 -27.82 21.54
N GLU A 98 2.23 -28.46 22.04
CA GLU A 98 0.86 -28.28 21.52
C GLU A 98 0.31 -26.88 21.85
N ARG A 99 0.76 -26.32 22.99
CA ARG A 99 0.41 -24.98 23.42
C ARG A 99 1.01 -23.93 22.49
N ARG A 100 2.31 -24.06 22.17
CA ARG A 100 3.03 -23.14 21.27
C ARG A 100 2.47 -23.05 19.86
N GLN A 101 1.94 -24.16 19.33
CA GLN A 101 1.38 -24.19 17.97
C GLN A 101 0.09 -23.37 17.83
N ASN A 102 -0.63 -23.10 18.93
CA ASN A 102 -1.89 -22.38 18.93
C ASN A 102 -1.78 -20.95 19.50
N GLU A 103 -0.55 -20.44 19.66
CA GLU A 103 -0.28 -19.10 20.18
C GLU A 103 -0.66 -17.99 19.18
N LEU A 104 -1.41 -17.00 19.66
CA LEU A 104 -1.96 -15.88 18.91
C LEU A 104 -1.02 -14.67 18.96
N ARG A 105 0.11 -14.75 18.27
CA ARG A 105 1.16 -13.71 18.29
C ARG A 105 0.85 -12.50 17.41
N TYR A 106 -0.14 -12.61 16.53
CA TYR A 106 -0.35 -11.62 15.47
C TYR A 106 -0.84 -10.26 16.00
N TYR A 107 -1.65 -10.21 17.07
CA TYR A 107 -2.25 -8.95 17.54
C TYR A 107 -1.23 -7.85 17.86
N GLN A 108 -0.10 -8.23 18.44
CA GLN A 108 0.99 -7.30 18.81
C GLN A 108 1.66 -6.67 17.58
N TRP A 109 1.71 -7.37 16.44
CA TRP A 109 2.44 -6.95 15.25
C TRP A 109 1.57 -6.25 14.19
N ILE A 110 0.25 -6.22 14.38
CA ILE A 110 -0.69 -5.61 13.42
C ILE A 110 -0.29 -4.17 13.04
N PRO A 111 -0.01 -3.25 13.99
CA PRO A 111 0.31 -1.86 13.64
C PRO A 111 1.55 -1.75 12.73
N PHE A 112 2.61 -2.50 13.05
CA PHE A 112 3.85 -2.49 12.29
C PHE A 112 3.66 -3.04 10.88
N ILE A 113 2.85 -4.10 10.75
CA ILE A 113 2.54 -4.68 9.45
C ILE A 113 1.70 -3.71 8.62
N LEU A 114 0.65 -3.09 9.19
CA LEU A 114 -0.16 -2.12 8.46
C LEU A 114 0.69 -0.95 7.91
N ILE A 115 1.67 -0.49 8.69
CA ILE A 115 2.64 0.52 8.25
C ILE A 115 3.50 -0.02 7.10
N LEU A 116 4.05 -1.22 7.23
CA LEU A 116 4.84 -1.87 6.18
C LEU A 116 4.04 -2.06 4.89
N GLN A 117 2.76 -2.47 5.00
CA GLN A 117 1.86 -2.62 3.87
C GLN A 117 1.59 -1.27 3.19
N ALA A 118 1.37 -0.21 3.98
CA ALA A 118 1.21 1.15 3.46
C ALA A 118 2.45 1.61 2.67
N PHE A 119 3.65 1.36 3.20
CA PHE A 119 4.89 1.63 2.47
C PHE A 119 5.00 0.80 1.20
N GLY A 120 4.64 -0.49 1.24
CA GLY A 120 4.64 -1.37 0.09
C GLY A 120 3.73 -0.88 -1.04
N PHE A 121 2.53 -0.39 -0.74
CA PHE A 121 1.63 0.21 -1.74
C PHE A 121 2.12 1.55 -2.30
N TYR A 122 2.93 2.30 -1.55
CA TYR A 122 3.54 3.54 -2.03
C TYR A 122 4.82 3.30 -2.87
N PHE A 123 5.50 2.17 -2.66
CA PHE A 123 6.79 1.86 -3.30
C PHE A 123 6.77 1.91 -4.84
N PRO A 124 5.80 1.29 -5.57
CA PRO A 124 5.77 1.36 -7.03
C PRO A 124 5.67 2.79 -7.57
N HIS A 125 4.99 3.68 -6.84
CA HIS A 125 4.87 5.10 -7.21
C HIS A 125 6.20 5.85 -7.03
N ILE A 126 6.96 5.57 -5.96
CA ILE A 126 8.31 6.10 -5.81
C ILE A 126 9.20 5.65 -6.98
N VAL A 127 9.12 4.37 -7.36
CA VAL A 127 9.87 3.82 -8.49
C VAL A 127 9.51 4.55 -9.79
N TRP A 128 8.22 4.75 -10.08
CA TRP A 128 7.77 5.53 -11.24
C TRP A 128 8.33 6.96 -11.23
N ARG A 129 8.22 7.68 -10.10
CA ARG A 129 8.69 9.09 -10.02
C ARG A 129 10.20 9.20 -10.07
N SER A 130 10.93 8.21 -9.56
CA SER A 130 12.40 8.17 -9.63
C SER A 130 12.88 7.85 -11.05
N LEU A 131 12.28 6.85 -11.71
CA LEU A 131 12.67 6.43 -13.06
C LEU A 131 12.22 7.42 -14.15
N SER A 132 11.06 8.06 -13.99
CA SER A 132 10.58 9.11 -14.93
C SER A 132 11.39 10.41 -14.83
N ARG A 133 11.97 10.73 -13.67
CA ARG A 133 12.95 11.83 -13.58
C ARG A 133 14.25 11.52 -14.30
N ARG A 134 14.67 10.24 -14.34
CA ARG A 134 15.90 9.82 -15.03
C ARG A 134 15.79 9.89 -16.55
N SER A 135 14.59 9.91 -17.14
CA SER A 135 14.39 10.11 -18.58
C SER A 135 14.72 11.51 -19.07
N GLY A 136 14.93 12.49 -18.17
CA GLY A 136 15.24 13.87 -18.57
C GLY A 136 14.05 14.68 -19.06
N ILE A 137 12.86 14.08 -19.15
CA ILE A 137 11.60 14.71 -19.49
C ILE A 137 10.56 14.31 -18.45
N ASP A 138 9.95 15.30 -17.79
CA ASP A 138 8.82 15.05 -16.88
C ASP A 138 7.54 15.01 -17.71
N VAL A 139 6.96 13.82 -17.88
CA VAL A 139 5.69 13.61 -18.60
C VAL A 139 4.58 14.50 -18.02
N ARG A 140 4.65 14.79 -16.72
CA ARG A 140 3.70 15.66 -16.04
C ARG A 140 3.66 17.06 -16.63
N ASP A 141 4.82 17.67 -16.87
CA ASP A 141 4.90 19.05 -17.36
C ASP A 141 4.29 19.16 -18.76
N ILE A 142 4.51 18.15 -19.61
CA ILE A 142 3.91 18.07 -20.95
C ILE A 142 2.40 17.88 -20.87
N VAL A 143 1.92 16.98 -20.00
CA VAL A 143 0.48 16.74 -19.83
C VAL A 143 -0.22 17.97 -19.25
N ASP A 144 0.40 18.64 -18.28
CA ASP A 144 -0.13 19.86 -17.67
C ASP A 144 -0.15 21.01 -18.70
N ALA A 145 0.91 21.18 -19.50
CA ALA A 145 0.93 22.13 -20.62
C ALA A 145 -0.16 21.84 -21.65
N ALA A 146 -0.38 20.56 -22.01
CA ALA A 146 -1.44 20.16 -22.93
C ALA A 146 -2.86 20.41 -22.38
N ILE A 147 -3.06 20.24 -21.07
CA ILE A 147 -4.32 20.56 -20.39
C ILE A 147 -4.54 22.06 -20.35
N HIS A 148 -3.50 22.83 -20.03
CA HIS A 148 -3.56 24.29 -20.06
C HIS A 148 -3.89 24.79 -21.47
N TYR A 149 -3.27 24.22 -22.51
CA TYR A 149 -3.59 24.51 -23.91
C TYR A 149 -5.07 24.29 -24.19
N LYS A 150 -5.61 23.12 -23.81
CA LYS A 150 -7.03 22.82 -23.99
C LYS A 150 -7.95 23.78 -23.22
N SER A 151 -7.56 24.19 -22.01
CA SER A 151 -8.36 25.12 -21.21
C SER A 151 -8.39 26.53 -21.80
N VAL A 152 -7.26 27.00 -22.35
CA VAL A 152 -7.13 28.29 -23.02
C VAL A 152 -7.85 28.28 -24.36
N ASP A 153 -7.77 27.17 -25.11
CA ASP A 153 -8.47 27.00 -26.37
C ASP A 153 -9.99 27.21 -26.24
N VAL A 154 -10.55 26.73 -25.13
CA VAL A 154 -11.98 26.88 -24.80
C VAL A 154 -12.33 28.27 -24.24
N ALA A 155 -11.40 28.94 -23.55
CA ALA A 155 -11.68 30.16 -22.79
C ALA A 155 -11.30 31.48 -23.50
N THR A 156 -10.34 31.47 -24.43
CA THR A 156 -9.77 32.72 -24.99
C THR A 156 -9.35 32.54 -26.45
N GLN A 157 -9.76 33.49 -27.31
CA GLN A 157 -9.39 33.57 -28.73
C GLN A 157 -8.12 34.42 -28.92
N ASP A 158 -7.09 34.16 -28.11
CA ASP A 158 -5.78 34.81 -28.26
C ASP A 158 -4.81 33.81 -28.91
N ASP A 159 -4.60 33.97 -30.22
CA ASP A 159 -3.80 33.04 -31.04
C ASP A 159 -2.31 33.07 -30.66
N LYS A 160 -1.83 34.16 -30.06
CA LYS A 160 -0.41 34.32 -29.72
C LYS A 160 0.02 33.39 -28.59
N HIS A 161 -0.74 33.35 -27.49
CA HIS A 161 -0.43 32.50 -26.35
C HIS A 161 -0.59 31.00 -26.67
N LYS A 162 -1.53 30.66 -27.57
CA LYS A 162 -1.70 29.29 -28.09
C LYS A 162 -0.46 28.81 -28.84
N ASN A 163 0.09 29.67 -29.71
CA ASN A 163 1.28 29.35 -30.50
C ASN A 163 2.51 29.16 -29.60
N GLU A 164 2.71 30.02 -28.60
CA GLU A 164 3.81 29.87 -27.63
C GLU A 164 3.73 28.54 -26.86
N LEU A 165 2.53 28.15 -26.42
CA LEU A 165 2.34 26.90 -25.68
C LEU A 165 2.49 25.65 -26.57
N MET A 166 2.02 25.74 -27.81
CA MET A 166 2.22 24.69 -28.81
C MET A 166 3.71 24.53 -29.16
N GLU A 167 4.43 25.63 -29.33
CA GLU A 167 5.87 25.64 -29.58
C GLU A 167 6.64 24.99 -28.43
N TYR A 168 6.30 25.31 -27.18
CA TYR A 168 6.86 24.66 -26.00
C TYR A 168 6.64 23.13 -26.00
N ILE A 169 5.43 22.66 -26.32
CA ILE A 169 5.10 21.23 -26.37
C ILE A 169 5.88 20.54 -27.50
N VAL A 170 5.96 21.15 -28.68
CA VAL A 170 6.69 20.62 -29.83
C VAL A 170 8.19 20.55 -29.53
N GLU A 171 8.78 21.61 -28.97
CA GLU A 171 10.19 21.63 -28.58
C GLU A 171 10.52 20.55 -27.54
N ALA A 172 9.62 20.34 -26.56
CA ALA A 172 9.79 19.29 -25.57
C ALA A 172 9.77 17.89 -26.19
N ILE A 173 8.91 17.65 -27.18
CA ILE A 173 8.83 16.38 -27.91
C ILE A 173 10.04 16.20 -28.83
N ASP A 174 10.44 17.23 -29.58
CA ASP A 174 11.60 17.17 -30.47
C ASP A 174 12.87 16.89 -29.68
N LYS A 175 13.06 17.55 -28.53
CA LYS A 175 14.17 17.26 -27.60
C LYS A 175 14.17 15.83 -27.08
N TYR A 176 13.00 15.19 -26.93
CA TYR A 176 12.90 13.76 -26.58
C TYR A 176 13.36 12.86 -27.72
N VAL A 177 12.95 13.19 -28.94
CA VAL A 177 13.20 12.39 -30.14
C VAL A 177 14.67 12.51 -30.58
N ASP A 178 15.26 13.70 -30.45
CA ASP A 178 16.61 14.06 -30.92
C ASP A 178 17.74 13.92 -29.87
N ASP A 179 17.50 13.27 -28.72
CA ASP A 179 18.53 13.15 -27.65
C ASP A 179 19.86 12.52 -28.17
N PRO A 180 20.99 13.29 -28.22
CA PRO A 180 22.26 12.87 -28.83
C PRO A 180 22.96 11.69 -28.13
N ARG A 181 22.53 11.30 -26.92
CA ARG A 181 23.05 10.11 -26.22
C ARG A 181 22.73 8.80 -26.96
N ARG A 182 21.87 8.84 -27.97
CA ARG A 182 21.51 7.72 -28.84
C ARG A 182 22.62 7.29 -29.81
N GLN A 183 23.59 8.16 -30.15
CA GLN A 183 24.61 7.90 -31.17
C GLN A 183 26.03 7.58 -30.64
N VAL A 184 26.39 8.02 -29.43
CA VAL A 184 27.80 7.99 -28.96
C VAL A 184 28.26 6.62 -28.43
N GLU A 185 27.33 5.74 -28.00
CA GLU A 185 27.69 4.55 -27.21
C GLU A 185 27.78 3.22 -28.02
N GLU A 186 27.56 3.24 -29.34
CA GLU A 186 27.77 2.07 -30.21
C GLU A 186 29.24 1.57 -30.23
N ARG A 187 30.20 2.38 -29.78
CA ARG A 187 31.63 2.09 -29.96
C ARG A 187 32.31 1.34 -28.78
N ARG A 188 31.67 1.13 -27.62
CA ARG A 188 32.44 0.81 -26.39
C ARG A 188 31.74 -0.05 -25.32
N GLN A 189 31.63 -1.39 -25.50
CA GLN A 189 32.11 -2.41 -24.51
C GLN A 189 31.38 -3.78 -24.48
N SER A 190 32.22 -4.82 -24.62
CA SER A 190 32.36 -6.13 -23.92
C SER A 190 31.16 -6.86 -23.28
N ILE A 191 31.15 -8.18 -23.47
CA ILE A 191 29.98 -9.08 -23.52
C ILE A 191 29.78 -9.94 -22.23
N SER A 192 30.73 -10.04 -21.31
CA SER A 192 30.69 -11.11 -20.28
C SER A 192 29.96 -10.81 -18.96
N LEU A 193 29.86 -9.55 -18.51
CA LEU A 193 29.18 -9.18 -17.25
C LEU A 193 27.66 -8.97 -17.40
N LYS A 194 27.15 -9.16 -18.61
CA LYS A 194 25.76 -8.84 -18.96
C LYS A 194 24.76 -9.77 -18.28
N TYR A 195 24.95 -11.08 -18.23
CA TYR A 195 23.86 -12.02 -17.86
C TYR A 195 23.34 -11.91 -16.42
N VAL A 196 24.19 -11.57 -15.43
CA VAL A 196 23.75 -11.40 -14.02
C VAL A 196 23.16 -10.01 -13.79
N LEU A 197 23.70 -8.99 -14.46
CA LEU A 197 23.11 -7.65 -14.47
C LEU A 197 21.81 -7.62 -15.31
N LEU A 198 21.66 -8.50 -16.30
CA LEU A 198 20.53 -8.61 -17.25
C LEU A 198 19.21 -8.90 -16.54
N THR A 199 19.22 -9.74 -15.51
CA THR A 199 18.00 -10.08 -14.75
C THR A 199 17.49 -8.90 -13.90
N ILE A 200 18.39 -8.00 -13.48
CA ILE A 200 18.07 -6.75 -12.76
C ILE A 200 17.87 -5.58 -13.75
N CYS A 201 18.48 -5.65 -14.95
CA CYS A 201 18.46 -4.64 -16.01
C CYS A 201 17.43 -4.90 -17.13
N ILE A 202 16.39 -5.69 -16.89
CA ILE A 202 15.20 -5.70 -17.78
C ILE A 202 14.57 -4.28 -17.85
N CYS A 203 14.86 -3.43 -16.86
CA CYS A 203 14.48 -2.01 -16.80
C CYS A 203 15.43 -1.04 -17.55
N LEU A 204 16.56 -1.50 -18.09
CA LEU A 204 17.60 -0.64 -18.71
C LEU A 204 17.64 -0.79 -20.24
N GLY A 205 16.46 -0.80 -20.86
CA GLY A 205 16.31 -0.52 -22.29
C GLY A 205 16.55 0.96 -22.59
N LYS A 206 17.80 1.44 -22.46
CA LYS A 206 18.26 2.72 -23.03
C LYS A 206 18.39 2.69 -24.57
N TYR A 207 18.12 1.54 -25.18
CA TYR A 207 18.59 1.21 -26.53
C TYR A 207 17.66 1.66 -27.68
N LEU A 208 16.44 2.11 -27.41
CA LEU A 208 15.57 2.80 -28.37
C LEU A 208 14.65 3.74 -27.57
N GLY A 209 14.01 4.74 -28.19
CA GLY A 209 13.07 5.70 -27.58
C GLY A 209 11.85 5.10 -26.83
N ASN A 210 11.88 3.79 -26.57
CA ASN A 210 10.95 2.97 -25.80
C ASN A 210 11.25 2.95 -24.28
N TYR A 211 12.27 3.65 -23.78
CA TYR A 211 12.61 3.65 -22.33
C TYR A 211 11.41 4.00 -21.45
N LEU A 212 10.68 5.08 -21.78
CA LEU A 212 9.54 5.54 -21.01
C LEU A 212 8.40 4.51 -20.97
N ILE A 213 8.15 3.87 -22.11
CA ILE A 213 7.15 2.82 -22.26
C ILE A 213 7.54 1.57 -21.45
N ILE A 214 8.81 1.16 -21.50
CA ILE A 214 9.33 0.03 -20.70
C ILE A 214 9.20 0.32 -19.21
N VAL A 215 9.59 1.52 -18.77
CA VAL A 215 9.43 1.95 -17.37
C VAL A 215 7.96 1.91 -16.95
N TYR A 216 7.05 2.39 -17.80
CA TYR A 216 5.62 2.36 -17.54
C TYR A 216 5.10 0.93 -17.35
N PHE A 217 5.36 0.03 -18.30
CA PHE A 217 4.92 -1.37 -18.18
C PHE A 217 5.55 -2.07 -16.97
N THR A 218 6.82 -1.79 -16.68
CA THR A 218 7.52 -2.32 -15.51
C THR A 218 6.87 -1.85 -14.22
N THR A 219 6.54 -0.56 -14.11
CA THR A 219 5.80 -0.02 -12.95
C THR A 219 4.45 -0.69 -12.80
N LYS A 220 3.69 -0.91 -13.89
CA LYS A 220 2.41 -1.61 -13.84
C LYS A 220 2.56 -3.06 -13.36
N ALA A 221 3.54 -3.78 -13.88
CA ALA A 221 3.87 -5.13 -13.41
C ALA A 221 4.24 -5.12 -11.92
N LEU A 222 4.99 -4.13 -11.46
CA LEU A 222 5.36 -3.94 -10.06
C LEU A 222 4.13 -3.67 -9.16
N PHE A 223 3.14 -2.90 -9.63
CA PHE A 223 1.87 -2.72 -8.90
C PHE A 223 1.12 -4.04 -8.73
N ILE A 224 1.03 -4.86 -9.78
CA ILE A 224 0.36 -6.17 -9.73
C ILE A 224 1.12 -7.11 -8.80
N ALA A 225 2.45 -7.19 -8.94
CA ALA A 225 3.30 -8.02 -8.09
C ALA A 225 3.21 -7.60 -6.62
N ASN A 226 3.19 -6.30 -6.34
CA ASN A 226 2.99 -5.79 -4.99
C ASN A 226 1.60 -6.18 -4.46
N ALA A 227 0.52 -6.03 -5.23
CA ALA A 227 -0.81 -6.45 -4.79
C ALA A 227 -0.86 -7.94 -4.41
N VAL A 228 -0.25 -8.82 -5.21
CA VAL A 228 -0.14 -10.26 -4.91
C VAL A 228 0.70 -10.51 -3.66
N CYS A 229 1.84 -9.84 -3.52
CA CYS A 229 2.72 -9.95 -2.35
C CYS A 229 2.01 -9.52 -1.06
N GLN A 230 1.23 -8.45 -1.09
CA GLN A 230 0.47 -7.95 0.05
C GLN A 230 -0.61 -8.95 0.51
N ILE A 231 -1.29 -9.61 -0.44
CA ILE A 231 -2.25 -10.68 -0.13
C ILE A 231 -1.53 -11.88 0.50
N PHE A 232 -0.40 -12.29 -0.07
CA PHE A 232 0.38 -13.41 0.45
C PHE A 232 0.92 -13.13 1.86
N LEU A 233 1.43 -11.92 2.10
CA LEU A 233 1.91 -11.48 3.42
C LEU A 233 0.80 -11.56 4.46
N LEU A 234 -0.42 -11.14 4.10
CA LEU A 234 -1.57 -11.21 5.00
C LEU A 234 -1.98 -12.67 5.28
N ASN A 235 -1.93 -13.54 4.28
CA ASN A 235 -2.21 -14.98 4.45
C ASN A 235 -1.19 -15.67 5.36
N LEU A 236 0.10 -15.40 5.14
CA LEU A 236 1.19 -15.91 5.97
C LEU A 236 1.02 -15.46 7.43
N PHE A 237 0.63 -14.20 7.63
CA PHE A 237 0.51 -13.62 8.96
C PHE A 237 -0.71 -14.09 9.75
N LEU A 238 -1.87 -14.24 9.10
CA LEU A 238 -3.07 -14.75 9.77
C LEU A 238 -3.07 -16.29 9.86
N GLY A 239 -2.12 -16.97 9.23
CA GLY A 239 -1.90 -18.42 9.37
C GLY A 239 -3.05 -19.29 8.84
N GLN A 240 -3.83 -18.82 7.86
CA GLN A 240 -4.78 -19.70 7.16
C GLN A 240 -4.74 -19.57 5.64
N GLU A 241 -5.19 -20.63 4.98
CA GLU A 241 -5.41 -20.77 3.54
C GLU A 241 -6.55 -19.86 3.06
N PHE A 242 -6.25 -18.57 2.85
CA PHE A 242 -7.24 -17.51 2.67
C PHE A 242 -7.40 -17.00 1.23
N HIS A 243 -7.12 -17.81 0.20
CA HIS A 243 -7.27 -17.38 -1.20
C HIS A 243 -8.68 -16.86 -1.57
N LEU A 244 -9.72 -17.24 -0.81
CA LEU A 244 -11.11 -16.84 -1.01
C LEU A 244 -11.79 -16.30 0.26
N PHE A 245 -11.03 -15.83 1.26
CA PHE A 245 -11.55 -15.50 2.59
C PHE A 245 -12.72 -14.51 2.56
N GLY A 246 -12.62 -13.42 1.78
CA GLY A 246 -13.69 -12.42 1.69
C GLY A 246 -15.02 -13.01 1.22
N ILE A 247 -14.98 -13.82 0.16
CA ILE A 247 -16.18 -14.49 -0.39
C ILE A 247 -16.69 -15.55 0.57
N GLN A 248 -15.81 -16.32 1.22
CA GLN A 248 -16.19 -17.35 2.18
C GLN A 248 -16.84 -16.74 3.44
N VAL A 249 -16.32 -15.64 3.95
CA VAL A 249 -16.88 -14.91 5.09
C VAL A 249 -18.21 -14.28 4.70
N LEU A 250 -18.30 -13.62 3.55
CA LEU A 250 -19.55 -13.04 3.07
C LEU A 250 -20.63 -14.11 2.89
N LYS A 251 -20.29 -15.26 2.30
CA LYS A 251 -21.19 -16.41 2.17
C LYS A 251 -21.62 -16.96 3.53
N ARG A 252 -20.73 -17.04 4.52
CA ARG A 252 -21.06 -17.47 5.90
C ARG A 252 -21.97 -16.50 6.62
N ILE A 253 -21.79 -15.20 6.42
CA ILE A 253 -22.66 -14.14 6.96
C ILE A 253 -24.04 -14.20 6.30
N LEU A 254 -24.09 -14.31 4.96
CA LEU A 254 -25.33 -14.39 4.18
C LEU A 254 -26.15 -15.64 4.53
N GLN A 255 -25.49 -16.76 4.85
CA GLN A 255 -26.14 -18.02 5.27
C GLN A 255 -26.65 -18.01 6.73
N GLY A 256 -26.64 -16.85 7.42
CA GLY A 256 -27.10 -16.75 8.81
C GLY A 256 -26.19 -17.45 9.83
N ARG A 257 -25.08 -18.06 9.39
CA ARG A 257 -24.00 -18.59 10.23
C ARG A 257 -22.98 -17.50 10.60
N GLY A 258 -23.48 -16.26 10.78
CA GLY A 258 -22.70 -15.08 11.15
C GLY A 258 -22.14 -15.14 12.58
N LYS A 259 -22.57 -16.10 13.39
CA LYS A 259 -21.72 -16.60 14.46
C LYS A 259 -20.57 -17.31 13.78
N LEU A 260 -19.48 -16.57 13.48
CA LEU A 260 -18.15 -17.14 13.67
C LEU A 260 -18.30 -17.96 14.96
N LYS A 261 -17.87 -19.23 14.98
CA LYS A 261 -17.52 -19.84 16.26
C LYS A 261 -16.58 -18.81 16.84
N ARG A 262 -17.11 -17.92 17.70
CA ARG A 262 -16.35 -17.12 18.62
C ARG A 262 -15.76 -18.26 19.38
N LYS A 263 -14.56 -18.68 18.95
CA LYS A 263 -13.51 -19.04 19.87
C LYS A 263 -13.68 -17.98 20.93
N LYS A 264 -14.44 -18.30 21.98
CA LYS A 264 -14.62 -17.39 23.11
C LYS A 264 -13.16 -17.20 23.47
N PHE A 265 -12.61 -16.04 23.17
CA PHE A 265 -11.21 -15.73 23.43
C PHE A 265 -11.12 -15.55 24.94
N SER A 266 -11.41 -16.62 25.68
CA SER A 266 -10.86 -16.90 26.98
C SER A 266 -9.41 -17.19 26.66
N CYS A 267 -8.66 -16.10 26.49
CA CYS A 267 -7.22 -16.19 26.35
C CYS A 267 -6.71 -16.76 27.66
N TRP A 268 -6.10 -17.94 27.59
CA TRP A 268 -5.40 -18.51 28.72
C TRP A 268 -3.97 -17.99 28.67
N CYS A 269 -3.61 -17.25 29.71
CA CYS A 269 -2.27 -17.21 30.26
C CYS A 269 -2.29 -18.08 31.52
#